data_AF-A0A1G1L159-F1
#
_entry.id   AF-A0A1G1L159-F1
#
_cell.length_a   1.000
_cell.length_b   1.000
_cell.length_c   1.000
_cell.angle_alpha   90.00
_cell.angle_beta   90.00
_cell.angle_gamma   90.00
#
_symmetry.space_group_name_H-M   'P 1'
#
loop_
_entity.id
_entity.type
_entity.pdbx_description
1 polymer ?
#
loop_
_entity_poly.entity_id
_entity_poly.type
_entity_poly.pdbx_seq_one_letter_code
_entity_poly.pdbx_strand_id
1 'polypeptide(L)'
;MKKYLILLMVLSMAFFSGSVWAQKTGGGKAFKQGQKAKVEQHKMQQKTENKEFRTTLKGMEPEVKKAAATQHREIQYNENKNFRDKMQQEKKEFVTQKLANNPKLTEDQKNAIASQMDVQHQENQAYRDQQHQQNMIEIQKIMTDKNMPSEQKRAALQASLAKQRSENKDYRNTQKTENQEFKNQMKASAQSNSPSQT
;
A
#
# COMPACT_ATOMS: atom_id res chain seq x y z
N MET A 1 24.90 -36.05 -1.97
CA MET A 1 24.79 -35.35 -3.26
C MET A 1 23.84 -34.17 -3.11
N LYS A 2 24.36 -32.97 -3.35
CA LYS A 2 23.75 -31.64 -3.19
C LYS A 2 22.58 -31.46 -4.17
N LYS A 3 21.31 -31.38 -3.72
CA LYS A 3 20.18 -31.02 -4.61
C LYS A 3 19.06 -30.15 -4.02
N TYR A 4 19.18 -29.58 -2.82
CA TYR A 4 18.12 -28.70 -2.28
C TYR A 4 18.65 -27.47 -1.52
N LEU A 5 19.63 -26.78 -2.10
CA LEU A 5 20.22 -25.57 -1.50
C LEU A 5 20.23 -24.40 -2.50
N ILE A 6 19.14 -24.25 -3.26
CA ILE A 6 18.89 -23.10 -4.14
C ILE A 6 17.44 -22.65 -3.94
N LEU A 7 17.18 -21.99 -2.82
CA LEU A 7 16.01 -21.11 -2.63
C LEU A 7 16.29 -20.07 -1.53
N LEU A 8 17.55 -19.64 -1.43
CA LEU A 8 18.02 -18.54 -0.59
C LEU A 8 19.04 -17.70 -1.39
N MET A 9 18.57 -17.06 -2.45
CA MET A 9 19.10 -15.76 -2.91
C MET A 9 17.94 -14.80 -2.65
N VAL A 10 17.85 -14.09 -1.52
CA VAL A 10 18.69 -12.92 -1.18
C VAL A 10 19.05 -12.14 -2.45
N LEU A 11 18.08 -11.42 -2.99
CA LEU A 11 18.32 -10.32 -3.92
C LEU A 11 17.22 -9.26 -3.79
N SER A 12 17.15 -8.64 -2.61
CA SER A 12 16.53 -7.32 -2.45
C SER A 12 17.10 -6.53 -1.27
N MET A 13 18.39 -6.73 -0.96
CA MET A 13 19.19 -5.70 -0.29
C MET A 13 20.13 -5.06 -1.31
N ALA A 14 20.14 -3.73 -1.32
CA ALA A 14 20.92 -2.83 -2.17
C ALA A 14 20.40 -2.64 -3.60
N PHE A 15 19.47 -1.69 -3.79
CA PHE A 15 19.54 -0.63 -4.81
C PHE A 15 18.46 0.44 -4.53
N PHE A 16 18.52 1.08 -3.36
CA PHE A 16 17.95 2.42 -3.18
C PHE A 16 18.94 3.32 -2.43
N SER A 17 20.21 3.23 -2.81
CA SER A 17 21.15 4.33 -2.63
C SER A 17 20.91 5.33 -3.77
N GLY A 18 20.42 6.51 -3.42
CA GLY A 18 20.49 7.68 -4.31
C GLY A 18 19.18 8.07 -4.97
N SER A 19 18.32 8.75 -4.22
CA SER A 19 17.68 10.00 -4.66
C SER A 19 17.14 10.72 -3.44
N VAL A 20 18.06 11.19 -2.59
CA VAL A 20 17.81 12.38 -1.77
C VAL A 20 17.73 13.55 -2.74
N TRP A 21 16.65 13.64 -3.52
CA TRP A 21 16.30 14.88 -4.17
C TRP A 21 15.45 15.67 -3.19
N ALA A 22 16.18 16.33 -2.30
CA ALA A 22 15.71 17.47 -1.58
C ALA A 22 15.17 18.47 -2.61
N GLN A 23 13.84 18.63 -2.66
CA GLN A 23 13.26 19.87 -3.14
C GLN A 23 12.39 20.44 -2.01
N LYS A 24 13.08 21.05 -1.05
CA LYS A 24 12.55 21.77 0.11
C LYS A 24 11.80 23.07 -0.27
N THR A 25 11.47 23.27 -1.55
CA THR A 25 10.93 24.52 -2.13
C THR A 25 9.79 24.29 -3.13
N GLY A 26 9.33 23.05 -3.33
CA GLY A 26 8.17 22.76 -4.18
C GLY A 26 6.86 23.02 -3.44
N GLY A 27 6.01 23.92 -3.94
CA GLY A 27 4.63 24.08 -3.45
C GLY A 27 3.83 22.75 -3.50
N GLY A 28 2.63 22.71 -2.91
CA GLY A 28 1.88 21.44 -2.76
C GLY A 28 1.58 20.67 -4.05
N LYS A 29 1.65 21.31 -5.22
CA LYS A 29 1.55 20.65 -6.54
C LYS A 29 2.78 19.79 -6.85
N ALA A 30 3.99 20.31 -6.60
CA ALA A 30 5.25 19.61 -6.86
C ALA A 30 5.38 18.37 -5.97
N PHE A 31 5.05 18.48 -4.68
CA PHE A 31 5.01 17.33 -3.77
C PHE A 31 4.08 16.22 -4.28
N LYS A 32 2.85 16.57 -4.70
CA LYS A 32 1.90 15.60 -5.27
C LYS A 32 2.39 14.95 -6.55
N GLN A 33 3.07 15.71 -7.42
CA GLN A 33 3.66 15.17 -8.65
C GLN A 33 4.81 14.20 -8.35
N GLY A 34 5.71 14.56 -7.42
CA GLY A 34 6.80 13.68 -6.99
C GLY A 34 6.28 12.38 -6.38
N GLN A 35 5.26 12.45 -5.53
CA GLN A 35 4.60 11.27 -4.97
C GLN A 35 3.98 10.38 -6.07
N LYS A 36 3.30 10.96 -7.07
CA LYS A 36 2.77 10.21 -8.20
C LYS A 36 3.87 9.52 -9.01
N ALA A 37 4.99 10.21 -9.26
CA ALA A 37 6.12 9.65 -10.00
C ALA A 37 6.71 8.42 -9.27
N LYS A 38 6.88 8.50 -7.95
CA LYS A 38 7.33 7.37 -7.12
C LYS A 38 6.38 6.18 -7.20
N VAL A 39 5.07 6.42 -7.15
CA VAL A 39 4.06 5.36 -7.31
C VAL A 39 4.14 4.69 -8.69
N GLU A 40 4.27 5.46 -9.76
CA GLU A 40 4.36 4.88 -11.11
C GLU A 40 5.67 4.12 -11.31
N GLN A 41 6.80 4.62 -10.79
CA GLN A 41 8.07 3.91 -10.80
C GLN A 41 7.96 2.57 -10.06
N HIS A 42 7.41 2.57 -8.85
CA HIS A 42 7.20 1.35 -8.05
C HIS A 42 6.31 0.34 -8.79
N LYS A 43 5.23 0.80 -9.43
CA LYS A 43 4.37 -0.07 -10.27
C LYS A 43 5.11 -0.67 -11.46
N MET A 44 5.97 0.10 -12.12
CA MET A 44 6.76 -0.40 -13.25
C MET A 44 7.75 -1.46 -12.79
N GLN A 45 8.45 -1.21 -11.67
CA GLN A 45 9.36 -2.17 -11.06
C GLN A 45 8.64 -3.49 -10.73
N GLN A 46 7.51 -3.44 -10.02
CA GLN A 46 6.73 -4.63 -9.67
C GLN A 46 6.24 -5.38 -10.92
N LYS A 47 5.89 -4.69 -12.01
CA LYS A 47 5.51 -5.35 -13.28
C LYS A 47 6.69 -6.13 -13.88
N THR A 48 7.89 -5.54 -13.86
CA THR A 48 9.12 -6.18 -14.35
C THR A 48 9.48 -7.39 -13.50
N GLU A 49 9.54 -7.23 -12.17
CA GLU A 49 9.81 -8.32 -11.21
C GLU A 49 8.83 -9.49 -11.40
N ASN A 50 7.53 -9.19 -11.54
CA ASN A 50 6.52 -10.22 -11.75
C ASN A 50 6.65 -10.94 -13.11
N LYS A 51 7.14 -10.25 -14.16
CA LYS A 51 7.40 -10.86 -15.47
C LYS A 51 8.62 -11.79 -15.40
N GLU A 52 9.68 -11.34 -14.74
CA GLU A 52 10.90 -12.12 -14.53
C GLU A 52 10.61 -13.36 -13.68
N PHE A 53 9.91 -13.19 -12.57
CA PHE A 53 9.48 -14.29 -11.70
C PHE A 53 8.66 -15.35 -12.46
N ARG A 54 7.71 -14.95 -13.31
CA ARG A 54 6.96 -15.93 -14.14
C ARG A 54 7.85 -16.74 -15.07
N THR A 55 8.99 -16.18 -15.49
CA THR A 55 9.97 -16.87 -16.32
C THR A 55 10.77 -17.89 -15.50
N THR A 56 11.14 -17.57 -14.27
CA THR A 56 11.83 -18.51 -13.38
C THR A 56 10.95 -19.73 -13.03
N LEU A 57 9.63 -19.57 -12.99
CA LEU A 57 8.71 -20.67 -12.75
C LEU A 57 8.56 -21.69 -13.90
N LYS A 58 9.12 -21.42 -15.09
CA LYS A 58 9.02 -22.33 -16.24
C LYS A 58 9.93 -23.54 -16.02
N GLY A 59 9.40 -24.74 -16.22
CA GLY A 59 10.16 -25.99 -16.05
C GLY A 59 10.40 -26.40 -14.60
N MET A 60 9.87 -25.66 -13.60
CA MET A 60 9.89 -26.08 -12.20
C MET A 60 8.83 -27.14 -11.92
N GLU A 61 9.17 -28.09 -11.05
CA GLU A 61 8.23 -29.07 -10.53
C GLU A 61 7.03 -28.41 -9.83
N PRO A 62 5.82 -28.99 -9.91
CA PRO A 62 4.59 -28.36 -9.41
C PRO A 62 4.64 -27.91 -7.94
N GLU A 63 5.21 -28.71 -7.04
CA GLU A 63 5.31 -28.37 -5.61
C GLU A 63 6.33 -27.26 -5.35
N VAL A 64 7.46 -27.27 -6.07
CA VAL A 64 8.46 -26.20 -6.01
C VAL A 64 7.87 -24.89 -6.53
N LYS A 65 7.10 -24.95 -7.62
CA LYS A 65 6.40 -23.80 -8.19
C LYS A 65 5.37 -23.20 -7.23
N LYS A 66 4.63 -24.02 -6.49
CA LYS A 66 3.69 -23.57 -5.45
C LYS A 66 4.42 -22.84 -4.33
N ALA A 67 5.47 -23.45 -3.78
CA ALA A 67 6.28 -22.84 -2.72
C ALA A 67 6.90 -21.50 -3.15
N ALA A 68 7.51 -21.46 -4.34
CA ALA A 68 8.07 -20.24 -4.91
C ALA A 68 7.01 -19.15 -5.12
N ALA A 69 5.80 -19.50 -5.59
CA ALA A 69 4.71 -18.55 -5.76
C ALA A 69 4.17 -18.00 -4.43
N THR A 70 4.11 -18.83 -3.39
CA THR A 70 3.76 -18.38 -2.03
C THR A 70 4.81 -17.42 -1.48
N GLN A 71 6.09 -17.77 -1.57
CA GLN A 71 7.17 -16.92 -1.09
C GLN A 71 7.25 -15.59 -1.85
N HIS A 72 7.09 -15.60 -3.18
CA HIS A 72 7.07 -14.37 -3.98
C HIS A 72 5.92 -13.43 -3.59
N ARG A 73 4.73 -13.99 -3.27
CA ARG A 73 3.61 -13.18 -2.77
C ARG A 73 3.93 -12.49 -1.45
N GLU A 74 4.56 -13.20 -0.50
CA GLU A 74 4.98 -12.62 0.78
C GLU A 74 6.02 -11.52 0.60
N ILE A 75 7.01 -11.75 -0.28
CA ILE A 75 8.03 -10.74 -0.60
C ILE A 75 7.38 -9.48 -1.17
N GLN A 76 6.54 -9.62 -2.22
CA GLN A 76 5.87 -8.49 -2.84
C GLN A 76 4.94 -7.77 -1.87
N TYR A 77 4.23 -8.49 -0.99
CA TYR A 77 3.39 -7.86 0.02
C TYR A 77 4.22 -7.00 0.98
N ASN A 78 5.34 -7.51 1.49
CA ASN A 78 6.24 -6.79 2.39
C ASN A 78 6.93 -5.60 1.72
N GLU A 79 7.39 -5.74 0.47
CA GLU A 79 7.93 -4.64 -0.33
C GLU A 79 6.91 -3.51 -0.50
N ASN A 80 5.67 -3.88 -0.85
CA ASN A 80 4.59 -2.93 -1.00
C ASN A 80 4.21 -2.26 0.33
N LYS A 81 4.28 -2.97 1.45
CA LYS A 81 4.07 -2.42 2.80
C LYS A 81 5.14 -1.37 3.11
N ASN A 82 6.42 -1.74 3.00
CA ASN A 82 7.54 -0.84 3.22
C ASN A 82 7.51 0.40 2.31
N PHE A 83 7.12 0.24 1.04
CA PHE A 83 6.94 1.37 0.12
C PHE A 83 5.86 2.34 0.61
N ARG A 84 4.71 1.82 1.06
CA ARG A 84 3.61 2.65 1.59
C ARG A 84 4.02 3.39 2.87
N ASP A 85 4.78 2.74 3.74
CA ASP A 85 5.24 3.33 5.01
C ASP A 85 6.21 4.49 4.75
N LYS A 86 7.15 4.32 3.80
CA LYS A 86 8.03 5.41 3.34
C LYS A 86 7.23 6.58 2.77
N MET A 87 6.25 6.30 1.92
CA MET A 87 5.41 7.33 1.31
C MET A 87 4.56 8.07 2.35
N GLN A 88 4.05 7.37 3.36
CA GLN A 88 3.36 7.98 4.49
C GLN A 88 4.29 8.86 5.30
N GLN A 89 5.51 8.41 5.61
CA GLN A 89 6.49 9.20 6.36
C GLN A 89 6.82 10.52 5.65
N GLU A 90 7.11 10.48 4.35
CA GLU A 90 7.34 11.69 3.54
C GLU A 90 6.12 12.63 3.54
N LYS A 91 4.91 12.06 3.46
CA LYS A 91 3.67 12.82 3.53
C LYS A 91 3.46 13.46 4.90
N LYS A 92 3.77 12.75 5.99
CA LYS A 92 3.71 13.27 7.35
C LYS A 92 4.64 14.45 7.51
N GLU A 93 5.90 14.32 7.12
CA GLU A 93 6.88 15.40 7.18
C GLU A 93 6.42 16.64 6.38
N PHE A 94 5.93 16.44 5.16
CA PHE A 94 5.41 17.54 4.34
C PHE A 94 4.21 18.24 5.00
N VAL A 95 3.27 17.48 5.57
CA VAL A 95 2.07 18.05 6.21
C VAL A 95 2.43 18.74 7.51
N THR A 96 3.28 18.15 8.36
CA THR A 96 3.74 18.77 9.62
C THR A 96 4.42 20.11 9.34
N GLN A 97 5.30 20.19 8.34
CA GLN A 97 5.92 21.47 7.93
C GLN A 97 4.87 22.49 7.44
N LYS A 98 3.85 22.04 6.71
CA LYS A 98 2.76 22.91 6.25
C LYS A 98 1.89 23.42 7.40
N LEU A 99 1.60 22.57 8.38
CA LEU A 99 0.79 22.92 9.55
C LEU A 99 1.53 23.89 10.47
N ALA A 100 2.82 23.68 10.71
CA ALA A 100 3.65 24.58 11.51
C ALA A 100 3.65 26.02 10.98
N ASN A 101 3.68 26.17 9.64
CA ASN A 101 3.68 27.46 8.96
C ASN A 101 2.26 28.01 8.69
N ASN A 102 1.19 27.40 9.22
CA ASN A 102 -0.18 27.85 8.98
C ASN A 102 -0.68 28.71 10.15
N PRO A 103 -0.81 30.05 9.98
CA PRO A 103 -1.28 30.94 11.03
C PRO A 103 -2.80 30.90 11.24
N LYS A 104 -3.55 30.24 10.33
CA LYS A 104 -5.02 30.21 10.38
C LYS A 104 -5.59 29.03 11.18
N LEU A 105 -4.72 28.15 11.67
CA LEU A 105 -5.12 26.97 12.44
C LEU A 105 -4.60 27.11 13.87
N THR A 106 -5.45 26.75 14.83
CA THR A 106 -5.02 26.58 16.23
C THR A 106 -4.10 25.37 16.36
N GLU A 107 -3.36 25.30 17.46
CA GLU A 107 -2.49 24.15 17.72
C GLU A 107 -3.29 22.85 17.84
N ASP A 108 -4.44 22.89 18.49
CA ASP A 108 -5.36 21.74 18.58
C ASP A 108 -5.83 21.27 17.20
N GLN A 109 -6.12 22.20 16.28
CA GLN A 109 -6.50 21.86 14.91
C GLN A 109 -5.36 21.23 14.12
N LYS A 110 -4.12 21.70 14.31
CA LYS A 110 -2.93 21.09 13.69
C LYS A 110 -2.70 19.68 14.23
N ASN A 111 -2.82 19.50 15.54
CA ASN A 111 -2.70 18.21 16.20
C ASN A 111 -3.78 17.24 15.72
N ALA A 112 -5.03 17.68 15.61
CA ALA A 112 -6.12 16.85 15.08
C ALA A 112 -5.85 16.38 13.64
N ILE A 113 -5.33 17.26 12.76
CA ILE A 113 -4.98 16.89 11.38
C ILE A 113 -3.83 15.87 11.35
N ALA A 114 -2.79 16.07 12.17
CA ALA A 114 -1.68 15.14 12.26
C ALA A 114 -2.12 13.77 12.78
N SER A 115 -2.93 13.73 13.84
CA SER A 115 -3.49 12.50 14.41
C SER A 115 -4.38 11.76 13.40
N GLN A 116 -5.25 12.47 12.67
CA GLN A 116 -6.10 11.85 11.65
C GLN A 116 -5.27 11.16 10.55
N MET A 117 -4.11 11.72 10.19
CA MET A 117 -3.23 11.08 9.22
C MET A 117 -2.62 9.76 9.71
N ASP A 118 -2.30 9.68 11.00
CA ASP A 118 -1.77 8.47 11.62
C ASP A 118 -2.87 7.41 11.76
N VAL A 119 -4.07 7.79 12.21
CA VAL A 119 -5.25 6.90 12.29
C VAL A 119 -5.56 6.30 10.92
N GLN A 120 -5.70 7.15 9.89
CA GLN A 120 -5.94 6.70 8.52
C GLN A 120 -4.86 5.72 8.06
N HIS A 121 -3.58 5.98 8.36
CA HIS A 121 -2.51 5.09 7.95
C HIS A 121 -2.62 3.71 8.62
N GLN A 122 -2.88 3.69 9.93
CA GLN A 122 -3.06 2.46 10.71
C GLN A 122 -4.25 1.63 10.22
N GLU A 123 -5.42 2.25 10.01
CA GLU A 123 -6.59 1.58 9.44
C GLU A 123 -6.30 0.97 8.08
N ASN A 124 -5.66 1.76 7.21
CA ASN A 124 -5.29 1.32 5.87
C ASN A 124 -4.27 0.18 5.89
N GLN A 125 -3.37 0.15 6.87
CA GLN A 125 -2.42 -0.94 7.05
C GLN A 125 -3.15 -2.19 7.56
N ALA A 126 -3.95 -2.08 8.62
CA ALA A 126 -4.71 -3.18 9.19
C ALA A 126 -5.62 -3.84 8.14
N TYR A 127 -6.34 -3.04 7.35
CA TYR A 127 -7.17 -3.56 6.25
C TYR A 127 -6.36 -4.38 5.24
N ARG A 128 -5.17 -3.90 4.84
CA ARG A 128 -4.31 -4.60 3.87
C ARG A 128 -3.70 -5.87 4.46
N ASP A 129 -3.33 -5.83 5.74
CA ASP A 129 -2.76 -6.96 6.45
C ASP A 129 -3.80 -8.09 6.57
N GLN A 130 -5.03 -7.74 6.96
CA GLN A 130 -6.17 -8.66 6.98
C GLN A 130 -6.47 -9.25 5.59
N GLN A 131 -6.54 -8.39 4.57
CA GLN A 131 -6.79 -8.82 3.19
C GLN A 131 -5.70 -9.77 2.67
N HIS A 132 -4.43 -9.48 2.94
CA HIS A 132 -3.32 -10.35 2.55
C HIS A 132 -3.47 -11.74 3.18
N GLN A 133 -3.71 -11.80 4.49
CA GLN A 133 -3.92 -13.07 5.20
C GLN A 133 -5.10 -13.85 4.63
N GLN A 134 -6.24 -13.20 4.41
CA GLN A 134 -7.44 -13.84 3.84
C GLN A 134 -7.18 -14.38 2.43
N ASN A 135 -6.50 -13.62 1.57
CA ASN A 135 -6.15 -14.07 0.23
C ASN A 135 -5.22 -15.28 0.25
N MET A 136 -4.21 -15.29 1.13
CA MET A 136 -3.28 -16.41 1.25
C MET A 136 -4.01 -17.68 1.69
N ILE A 137 -4.94 -17.58 2.64
CA ILE A 137 -5.79 -18.69 3.08
C ILE A 137 -6.68 -19.18 1.95
N GLU A 138 -7.37 -18.28 1.24
CA GLU A 138 -8.29 -18.64 0.15
C GLU A 138 -7.55 -19.30 -1.03
N ILE A 139 -6.41 -18.73 -1.44
CA ILE A 139 -5.56 -19.30 -2.49
C ILE A 139 -5.09 -20.69 -2.08
N GLN A 140 -4.60 -20.86 -0.84
CA GLN A 140 -4.14 -22.15 -0.37
C GLN A 140 -5.27 -23.18 -0.42
N LYS A 141 -6.45 -22.84 0.10
CA LYS A 141 -7.64 -23.69 0.09
C LYS A 141 -7.99 -24.15 -1.33
N ILE A 142 -8.08 -23.23 -2.28
CA ILE A 142 -8.38 -23.54 -3.69
C ILE A 142 -7.31 -24.44 -4.30
N MET A 143 -6.04 -24.16 -4.04
CA MET A 143 -4.94 -24.90 -4.65
C MET A 143 -4.79 -26.33 -4.10
N THR A 144 -5.07 -26.54 -2.81
CA THR A 144 -4.97 -27.85 -2.15
C THR A 144 -6.21 -28.72 -2.28
N ASP A 145 -7.34 -28.17 -2.75
CA ASP A 145 -8.54 -28.97 -2.98
C ASP A 145 -8.28 -30.04 -4.06
N LYS A 146 -8.29 -31.30 -3.65
CA LYS A 146 -8.03 -32.45 -4.55
C LYS A 146 -9.24 -32.77 -5.43
N ASN A 147 -10.43 -32.33 -5.03
CA ASN A 147 -11.69 -32.62 -5.72
C ASN A 147 -12.04 -31.55 -6.76
N MET A 148 -11.27 -30.45 -6.81
CA MET A 148 -11.49 -29.36 -7.76
C MET A 148 -10.58 -29.53 -9.00
N PRO A 149 -11.14 -29.73 -10.20
CA PRO A 149 -10.38 -29.73 -11.45
C PRO A 149 -9.67 -28.39 -11.71
N SER A 150 -8.62 -28.41 -12.54
CA SER A 150 -7.79 -27.22 -12.81
C SER A 150 -8.59 -26.03 -13.35
N GLU A 151 -9.59 -26.26 -14.21
CA GLU A 151 -10.43 -25.18 -14.74
C GLU A 151 -11.29 -24.53 -13.66
N GLN A 152 -11.86 -25.35 -12.76
CA GLN A 152 -12.63 -24.86 -11.63
C GLN A 152 -11.75 -24.09 -10.64
N LYS A 153 -10.52 -24.54 -10.38
CA LYS A 153 -9.54 -23.79 -9.58
C LYS A 153 -9.26 -22.42 -10.18
N ARG A 154 -9.07 -22.35 -11.50
CA ARG A 154 -8.84 -21.08 -12.20
C ARG A 154 -10.05 -20.14 -12.07
N ALA A 155 -11.26 -20.66 -12.26
CA ALA A 155 -12.49 -19.89 -12.10
C ALA A 155 -12.67 -19.38 -10.66
N ALA A 156 -12.42 -20.23 -9.66
CA ALA A 156 -12.50 -19.87 -8.24
C ALA A 156 -11.49 -18.76 -7.88
N LEU A 157 -10.25 -18.86 -8.36
CA LEU A 157 -9.25 -17.81 -8.17
C LEU A 157 -9.66 -16.49 -8.83
N GLN A 158 -10.27 -16.54 -10.02
CA GLN A 158 -10.79 -15.33 -10.68
C GLN A 158 -11.95 -14.70 -9.92
N ALA A 159 -12.86 -15.52 -9.39
CA ALA A 159 -13.98 -15.05 -8.56
C ALA A 159 -13.48 -14.40 -7.25
N SER A 160 -12.52 -15.02 -6.57
CA SER A 160 -11.85 -14.44 -5.40
C SER A 160 -11.23 -13.07 -5.72
N LEU A 161 -10.48 -12.95 -6.82
CA LEU A 161 -9.91 -11.67 -7.26
C LEU A 161 -10.97 -10.62 -7.58
N ALA A 162 -12.10 -11.01 -8.17
CA ALA A 162 -13.20 -10.10 -8.49
C ALA A 162 -13.88 -9.59 -7.21
N LYS A 163 -14.16 -10.48 -6.26
CA LYS A 163 -14.67 -10.16 -4.93
C LYS A 163 -13.75 -9.17 -4.22
N GLN A 164 -12.45 -9.48 -4.19
CA GLN A 164 -11.44 -8.63 -3.57
C GLN A 164 -11.41 -7.22 -4.19
N ARG A 165 -11.56 -7.10 -5.52
CA ARG A 165 -11.63 -5.80 -6.18
C ARG A 165 -12.86 -4.99 -5.76
N SER A 166 -13.99 -5.64 -5.56
CA SER A 166 -15.21 -5.00 -5.06
C SER A 166 -15.01 -4.48 -3.63
N GLU A 167 -14.54 -5.34 -2.72
CA GLU A 167 -14.27 -4.96 -1.32
C GLU A 167 -13.28 -3.80 -1.23
N ASN A 168 -12.23 -3.82 -2.06
CA ASN A 168 -11.28 -2.71 -2.14
C ASN A 168 -11.91 -1.40 -2.63
N LYS A 169 -12.90 -1.47 -3.53
CA LYS A 169 -13.63 -0.30 -4.01
C LYS A 169 -14.51 0.27 -2.91
N ASP A 170 -15.21 -0.60 -2.18
CA ASP A 170 -16.10 -0.20 -1.09
C ASP A 170 -15.30 0.42 0.05
N TYR A 171 -14.21 -0.22 0.48
CA TYR A 171 -13.31 0.32 1.50
C TYR A 171 -12.75 1.71 1.10
N ARG A 172 -12.37 1.90 -0.17
CA ARG A 172 -11.93 3.22 -0.67
C ARG A 172 -13.03 4.27 -0.61
N ASN A 173 -14.29 3.88 -0.79
CA ASN A 173 -15.41 4.82 -0.68
C ASN A 173 -15.66 5.20 0.78
N THR A 174 -15.62 4.23 1.71
CA THR A 174 -15.70 4.49 3.15
C THR A 174 -14.63 5.49 3.60
N GLN A 175 -13.37 5.25 3.23
CA GLN A 175 -12.26 6.15 3.57
C GLN A 175 -12.41 7.56 2.95
N LYS A 176 -13.07 7.70 1.80
CA LYS A 176 -13.37 9.03 1.24
C LYS A 176 -14.43 9.75 2.07
N THR A 177 -15.47 9.04 2.49
CA THR A 177 -16.55 9.59 3.33
C THR A 177 -15.99 10.07 4.67
N GLU A 178 -15.25 9.21 5.39
CA GLU A 178 -14.61 9.57 6.67
C GLU A 178 -13.72 10.81 6.54
N ASN A 179 -12.91 10.87 5.46
CA ASN A 179 -12.07 12.03 5.19
C ASN A 179 -12.86 13.30 4.85
N GLN A 180 -14.04 13.18 4.22
CA GLN A 180 -14.92 14.31 3.96
C GLN A 180 -15.57 14.82 5.24
N GLU A 181 -16.05 13.91 6.08
CA GLU A 181 -16.64 14.23 7.38
C GLU A 181 -15.63 14.96 8.27
N PHE A 182 -14.42 14.41 8.40
CA PHE A 182 -13.33 15.06 9.13
C PHE A 182 -13.06 16.48 8.60
N LYS A 183 -12.96 16.66 7.28
CA LYS A 183 -12.77 17.99 6.68
C LYS A 183 -13.91 18.96 7.00
N ASN A 184 -15.15 18.48 7.01
CA ASN A 184 -16.31 19.31 7.33
C ASN A 184 -16.29 19.73 8.80
N GLN A 185 -15.95 18.83 9.72
CA GLN A 185 -15.75 19.14 11.15
C GLN A 185 -14.64 20.18 11.36
N MET A 186 -13.51 20.04 10.65
CA MET A 186 -12.40 21.01 10.71
C MET A 186 -12.78 22.38 10.16
N LYS A 187 -13.62 22.44 9.13
CA LYS A 187 -14.13 23.71 8.61
C LYS A 187 -15.10 24.39 9.57
N ALA A 188 -16.03 23.63 10.15
CA ALA A 188 -17.01 24.16 11.10
C ALA A 188 -16.32 24.74 12.35
N SER A 189 -15.34 24.01 12.91
CA SER A 189 -14.54 24.49 14.06
C SER A 189 -13.66 25.70 13.73
N ALA A 190 -13.20 25.86 12.48
CA ALA A 190 -12.49 27.06 12.05
C ALA A 190 -13.41 28.28 11.87
N GLN A 191 -14.67 28.07 11.49
CA GLN A 191 -15.66 29.15 11.37
C GLN A 191 -16.15 29.63 12.74
N SER A 192 -16.32 28.74 13.71
CA SER A 192 -16.71 29.12 15.09
C SER A 192 -15.63 29.90 15.85
N ASN A 193 -14.36 29.79 15.42
CA ASN A 193 -13.21 30.46 16.04
C ASN A 193 -12.78 31.74 15.30
N SER A 194 -13.50 32.18 14.26
CA SER A 194 -13.28 33.50 13.67
C SER A 194 -13.84 34.58 14.62
N PRO A 195 -13.04 35.58 15.02
CA PRO A 195 -13.58 36.70 15.80
C PRO A 195 -14.70 37.37 15.00
N SER A 196 -15.86 37.56 15.63
CA SER A 196 -16.88 38.47 15.09
C SER A 196 -16.22 39.81 14.84
N GLN A 197 -16.12 40.22 13.57
CA GLN A 197 -15.77 41.59 13.24
C GLN A 197 -17.00 42.46 13.59
N THR A 198 -16.98 43.02 14.80
CA THR A 198 -17.76 44.21 15.17
C THR A 198 -16.96 45.45 14.84
#